data_AF-A0A2D0KYB7-F1
#
_entry.id   AF-A0A2D0KYB7-F1
#
_cell.length_a   1.000
_cell.length_b   1.000
_cell.length_c   1.000
_cell.angle_alpha   90.00
_cell.angle_beta   90.00
_cell.angle_gamma   90.00
#
_symmetry.space_group_name_H-M   'P 1'
#
loop_
_entity.id
_entity.type
_entity.pdbx_description
1 polymer ?
#
loop_
_entity_poly.entity_id
_entity_poly.type
_entity_poly.pdbx_seq_one_letter_code
_entity_poly.pdbx_strand_id
1 'polypeptide(L)'
;MSKQTDKRTHPIISTDEAWDNGELGCSEAHIKVSDDITEELINEVLDLQPISIRLNKSLIEDLKMIADLNGLGYQPLIRQVLNRFANSEKKRVLAEAHSKAMKGEKRKSAHKRHKAA
;
A
#
# COMPACT_ATOMS: atom_id res chain seq x y z
N MET A 1 52.99 -2.38 -15.43
CA MET A 1 51.72 -2.06 -14.74
C MET A 1 51.15 -0.83 -15.44
N SER A 2 50.24 -1.06 -16.39
CA SER A 2 49.83 -0.07 -17.39
C SER A 2 48.96 1.01 -16.74
N LYS A 3 49.42 2.27 -16.77
CA LYS A 3 48.63 3.43 -16.36
C LYS A 3 47.58 3.66 -17.44
N GLN A 4 46.32 3.32 -17.17
CA GLN A 4 45.24 3.59 -18.09
C GLN A 4 44.95 5.09 -18.08
N THR A 5 45.19 5.69 -19.25
CA THR A 5 45.11 7.11 -19.54
C THR A 5 43.67 7.61 -19.47
N ASP A 6 43.50 8.71 -18.75
CA ASP A 6 42.34 9.59 -18.71
C ASP A 6 41.87 9.94 -20.14
N LYS A 7 40.68 9.46 -20.51
CA LYS A 7 40.07 9.71 -21.83
C LYS A 7 39.41 11.09 -21.77
N ARG A 8 39.86 11.98 -22.64
CA ARG A 8 39.34 13.34 -22.84
C ARG A 8 37.80 13.39 -22.80
N THR A 9 37.26 13.95 -21.73
CA THR A 9 35.84 14.25 -21.59
C THR A 9 35.51 15.46 -22.46
N HIS A 10 34.87 15.24 -23.61
CA HIS A 10 34.20 16.33 -24.31
C HIS A 10 32.99 16.74 -23.44
N PRO A 11 32.83 18.03 -23.08
CA PRO A 11 31.68 18.47 -22.33
C PRO A 11 30.41 18.20 -23.15
N ILE A 12 29.47 17.46 -22.56
CA ILE A 12 28.15 17.23 -23.14
C ILE A 12 27.44 18.60 -23.14
N ILE A 13 26.91 18.99 -24.30
CA ILE A 13 26.20 20.27 -24.45
C ILE A 13 24.83 20.10 -23.78
N SER A 14 24.46 21.04 -22.91
CA SER A 14 23.16 21.04 -22.23
C SER A 14 22.03 21.45 -23.18
N THR A 15 21.64 20.55 -24.08
CA THR A 15 20.45 20.67 -24.94
C THR A 15 19.29 19.83 -24.38
N ASP A 16 18.06 20.14 -24.78
CA ASP A 16 16.86 19.42 -24.33
C ASP A 16 16.91 17.95 -24.78
N GLU A 17 17.40 17.68 -26.00
CA GLU A 17 17.53 16.33 -26.54
C GLU A 17 18.50 15.46 -25.73
N ALA A 18 19.54 16.06 -25.15
CA ALA A 18 20.53 15.36 -24.32
C ALA A 18 19.97 14.99 -22.93
N TRP A 19 18.94 15.71 -22.45
CA TRP A 19 18.18 15.31 -21.27
C TRP A 19 17.16 14.22 -21.60
N ASP A 20 16.44 14.36 -22.71
CA ASP A 20 15.38 13.42 -23.12
C ASP A 20 15.94 12.03 -23.50
N ASN A 21 17.13 11.98 -24.10
CA ASN A 21 17.78 10.74 -24.48
C ASN A 21 18.58 10.08 -23.32
N GLY A 22 18.67 10.75 -22.16
CA GLY A 22 19.41 10.29 -20.98
C GLY A 22 20.94 10.41 -21.07
N GLU A 23 21.48 11.12 -22.06
CA GLU A 23 22.93 11.40 -22.15
C GLU A 23 23.39 12.31 -20.99
N LEU A 24 22.50 13.19 -20.52
CA LEU A 24 22.63 13.95 -19.27
C LEU A 24 21.77 13.34 -18.16
N GLY A 25 22.27 13.41 -16.92
CA GLY A 25 21.52 13.02 -15.72
C GLY A 25 21.47 11.52 -15.41
N CYS A 26 21.68 10.62 -16.38
CA CYS A 26 21.65 9.16 -16.14
C CYS A 26 23.02 8.52 -15.84
N SER A 27 24.10 9.32 -15.76
CA SER A 27 25.43 8.81 -15.45
C SER A 27 25.55 8.40 -13.98
N GLU A 28 25.93 7.15 -13.71
CA GLU A 28 26.20 6.64 -12.36
C GLU A 28 27.23 7.46 -11.57
N ALA A 29 28.20 8.10 -12.25
CA ALA A 29 29.17 8.98 -11.59
C ALA A 29 28.55 10.21 -10.88
N HIS A 30 27.29 10.54 -11.18
CA HIS A 30 26.58 11.69 -10.65
C HIS A 30 25.37 11.30 -9.78
N ILE A 31 25.19 10.01 -9.49
CA ILE A 31 24.11 9.53 -8.61
C ILE A 31 24.54 9.58 -7.15
N LYS A 32 23.64 10.01 -6.27
CA LYS A 32 23.80 9.88 -4.81
C LYS A 32 22.45 9.52 -4.21
N VAL A 33 22.42 8.53 -3.31
CA VAL A 33 21.23 8.25 -2.48
C VAL A 33 21.00 9.46 -1.58
N SER A 34 19.76 9.97 -1.56
CA SER A 34 19.40 11.06 -0.66
C SER A 34 19.41 10.56 0.78
N ASP A 35 20.12 11.27 1.65
CA ASP A 35 20.14 11.00 3.09
C ASP A 35 18.87 11.53 3.78
N ASP A 36 18.11 12.41 3.10
CA ASP A 36 16.98 13.15 3.65
C ASP A 36 15.64 12.39 3.54
N ILE A 37 15.55 11.42 2.63
CA ILE A 37 14.35 10.61 2.41
C ILE A 37 14.56 9.25 3.08
N THR A 38 14.06 9.12 4.31
CA THR A 38 14.10 7.87 5.05
C THR A 38 12.83 7.04 4.83
N GLU A 39 12.90 5.73 5.09
CA GLU A 39 11.71 4.86 5.05
C GLU A 39 10.64 5.31 6.05
N GLU A 40 11.05 5.86 7.20
CA GLU A 40 10.13 6.41 8.20
C GLU A 40 9.35 7.59 7.64
N LEU A 41 10.01 8.52 6.94
CA LEU A 41 9.35 9.67 6.33
C LEU A 41 8.34 9.22 5.26
N ILE A 42 8.71 8.24 4.45
CA ILE A 42 7.80 7.66 3.45
C ILE A 42 6.58 7.03 4.14
N ASN A 43 6.82 6.25 5.19
CA ASN A 43 5.76 5.60 5.95
C ASN A 43 4.84 6.63 6.61
N GLU A 44 5.37 7.69 7.20
CA GLU A 44 4.60 8.77 7.83
C GLU A 44 3.73 9.51 6.82
N VAL A 45 4.30 9.94 5.69
CA VAL A 45 3.56 10.66 4.64
C VAL A 45 2.43 9.80 4.04
N LEU A 46 2.62 8.47 3.98
CA LEU A 46 1.64 7.53 3.46
C LEU A 46 0.70 6.94 4.53
N ASP A 47 0.80 7.38 5.78
CA ASP A 47 0.06 6.84 6.94
C ASP A 47 0.20 5.30 7.04
N LEU A 48 1.43 4.82 6.87
CA LEU A 48 1.81 3.42 6.93
C LEU A 48 2.54 3.12 8.23
N GLN A 49 2.10 2.06 8.89
CA GLN A 49 2.81 1.50 10.02
C GLN A 49 3.33 0.10 9.67
N PRO A 50 4.66 -0.15 9.74
CA PRO A 50 5.19 -1.49 9.60
C PRO A 50 4.73 -2.36 10.77
N ILE A 51 4.27 -3.58 10.47
CA ILE A 51 3.83 -4.56 11.46
C ILE A 51 4.57 -5.88 11.26
N SER A 52 4.91 -6.52 12.36
CA SER A 52 5.47 -7.87 12.36
C SER A 52 4.36 -8.89 12.62
N ILE A 53 4.03 -9.69 11.59
CA ILE A 53 3.02 -10.75 11.67
C ILE A 53 3.64 -12.10 11.31
N ARG A 54 3.21 -13.18 11.97
CA ARG A 54 3.59 -14.55 11.62
C ARG A 54 2.50 -15.18 10.77
N LEU A 55 2.87 -15.70 9.60
CA LEU A 55 1.98 -16.41 8.68
C LEU A 55 2.60 -17.76 8.29
N ASN A 56 1.75 -18.70 7.89
CA ASN A 56 2.21 -19.99 7.36
C ASN A 56 2.99 -19.78 6.07
N LYS A 57 4.08 -20.53 5.87
CA LYS A 57 4.92 -20.41 4.67
C LYS A 57 4.13 -20.65 3.38
N SER A 58 3.28 -21.68 3.35
CA SER A 58 2.43 -21.97 2.18
C SER A 58 1.53 -20.80 1.83
N LEU A 59 0.90 -20.19 2.84
CA LEU A 59 0.03 -19.03 2.66
C LEU A 59 0.79 -17.83 2.07
N ILE A 60 2.02 -17.57 2.52
CA ILE A 60 2.85 -16.48 1.97
C ILE A 60 3.11 -16.71 0.49
N GLU A 61 3.45 -17.94 0.09
CA GLU A 61 3.73 -18.27 -1.31
C GLU A 61 2.48 -18.20 -2.18
N ASP A 62 1.33 -18.69 -1.68
CA ASP A 62 0.04 -18.55 -2.37
C ASP A 62 -0.30 -17.07 -2.63
N LEU A 63 -0.09 -16.21 -1.62
CA LEU A 63 -0.36 -14.78 -1.71
C LEU A 63 0.59 -14.07 -2.69
N LYS A 64 1.86 -14.45 -2.74
CA LYS A 64 2.81 -13.93 -3.74
C LYS A 64 2.38 -14.32 -5.15
N MET A 65 2.05 -15.59 -5.37
CA MET A 65 1.60 -16.07 -6.67
C MET A 65 0.33 -15.33 -7.12
N ILE A 66 -0.64 -15.13 -6.21
CA ILE A 66 -1.83 -14.32 -6.51
C ILE A 66 -1.45 -12.88 -6.85
N ALA A 67 -0.50 -12.28 -6.14
CA ALA A 67 -0.06 -10.91 -6.40
C ALA A 67 0.53 -10.80 -7.82
N ASP A 68 1.43 -11.72 -8.18
CA ASP A 68 2.07 -11.78 -9.50
C ASP A 68 1.04 -11.93 -10.63
N LEU A 69 0.06 -12.82 -10.46
CA LEU A 69 -1.03 -13.01 -11.43
C LEU A 69 -1.88 -11.75 -11.64
N ASN A 70 -1.96 -10.87 -10.63
CA ASN A 70 -2.70 -9.61 -10.69
C ASN A 70 -1.81 -8.40 -11.03
N GLY A 71 -0.52 -8.60 -11.31
CA GLY A 71 0.43 -7.51 -11.57
C GLY A 71 0.67 -6.61 -10.35
N LEU A 72 0.53 -7.15 -9.14
CA LEU A 72 0.69 -6.45 -7.88
C LEU A 72 1.88 -7.02 -7.09
N GLY A 73 2.49 -6.18 -6.25
CA GLY A 73 3.41 -6.68 -5.24
C GLY A 73 2.66 -7.38 -4.09
N TYR A 74 3.36 -8.27 -3.38
CA TYR A 74 2.84 -8.96 -2.20
C TYR A 74 2.31 -7.99 -1.13
N GLN A 75 3.07 -6.95 -0.79
CA GLN A 75 2.67 -5.96 0.22
C GLN A 75 1.39 -5.19 -0.17
N PRO A 76 1.27 -4.63 -1.40
CA PRO A 76 0.01 -4.06 -1.88
C PRO A 76 -1.18 -5.03 -1.79
N LEU A 77 -1.01 -6.29 -2.21
CA LEU A 77 -2.07 -7.29 -2.17
C LEU A 77 -2.53 -7.54 -0.73
N ILE A 78 -1.59 -7.78 0.20
CA ILE A 78 -1.91 -8.03 1.60
C ILE A 78 -2.67 -6.87 2.23
N ARG A 79 -2.25 -5.64 1.95
CA ARG A 79 -2.96 -4.44 2.41
C ARG A 79 -4.39 -4.41 1.90
N GLN A 80 -4.62 -4.75 0.63
CA GLN A 80 -5.98 -4.82 0.08
C GLN A 80 -6.82 -5.91 0.75
N VAL A 81 -6.26 -7.10 0.95
CA VAL A 81 -6.96 -8.22 1.60
C VAL A 81 -7.40 -7.84 3.02
N LEU A 82 -6.49 -7.30 3.82
CA LEU A 82 -6.78 -6.87 5.20
C LEU A 82 -7.84 -5.75 5.24
N ASN A 83 -7.74 -4.77 4.33
CA ASN A 83 -8.75 -3.70 4.23
C ASN A 83 -10.13 -4.23 3.82
N ARG A 84 -10.19 -5.14 2.84
CA ARG A 84 -11.45 -5.76 2.41
C ARG A 84 -12.09 -6.54 3.55
N PHE A 85 -11.30 -7.30 4.30
CA PHE A 85 -11.79 -8.02 5.48
C PHE A 85 -12.33 -7.05 6.53
N ALA A 86 -11.55 -6.06 6.96
CA ALA A 86 -11.96 -5.10 7.99
C ALA A 86 -13.23 -4.34 7.60
N ASN A 87 -13.35 -3.91 6.34
CA ASN A 87 -14.53 -3.22 5.84
C ASN A 87 -15.78 -4.12 5.83
N SER A 88 -15.62 -5.40 5.51
CA SER A 88 -16.71 -6.38 5.52
C SER A 88 -17.20 -6.65 6.95
N GLU A 89 -16.28 -6.80 7.89
CA GLU A 89 -16.61 -7.00 9.31
C GLU A 89 -17.30 -5.77 9.92
N LYS A 90 -16.83 -4.56 9.63
CA LYS A 90 -17.49 -3.32 10.06
C LYS A 90 -18.95 -3.27 9.57
N LYS A 91 -19.18 -3.56 8.29
CA LYS A 91 -20.53 -3.60 7.70
C LYS A 91 -21.42 -4.64 8.38
N ARG A 92 -20.88 -5.85 8.62
CA ARG A 92 -21.61 -6.94 9.30
C ARG A 92 -22.06 -6.53 10.70
N VAL A 93 -21.15 -5.97 11.51
CA VAL A 93 -21.45 -5.51 12.88
C VAL A 93 -22.53 -4.42 12.88
N LEU A 94 -22.43 -3.44 11.97
CA LEU A 94 -23.44 -2.39 11.84
C LEU A 94 -24.82 -2.94 11.45
N ALA A 95 -24.87 -3.88 10.49
CA ALA A 95 -26.12 -4.51 10.08
C ALA A 95 -26.78 -5.30 11.23
N GLU A 96 -25.98 -6.02 12.02
CA GLU A 96 -26.45 -6.74 13.21
C GLU A 96 -26.97 -5.78 14.29
N ALA A 97 -26.26 -4.69 14.56
CA ALA A 97 -26.68 -3.67 15.52
C ALA A 97 -28.01 -3.02 15.10
N HIS A 98 -28.14 -2.64 13.83
CA HIS A 98 -29.36 -2.07 13.26
C HIS A 98 -30.53 -3.05 13.36
N SER A 99 -30.32 -4.33 13.00
CA SER A 99 -31.35 -5.38 13.11
C SER A 99 -31.82 -5.59 14.55
N LYS A 100 -30.88 -5.57 15.52
CA LYS A 100 -31.20 -5.67 16.96
C LYS A 100 -32.02 -4.48 17.45
N ALA A 101 -31.63 -3.26 17.08
CA ALA A 101 -32.36 -2.04 17.43
C ALA A 101 -33.80 -2.06 16.88
N MET A 102 -33.96 -2.38 15.59
CA MET A 102 -35.26 -2.50 14.93
C MET A 102 -36.16 -3.58 15.55
N LYS A 103 -35.60 -4.74 15.93
CA LYS A 103 -36.35 -5.79 16.65
C LYS A 103 -36.77 -5.33 18.05
N GLY A 104 -35.93 -4.57 18.75
CA GLY A 104 -36.25 -3.96 20.04
C GLY A 104 -37.40 -2.96 19.95
N GLU A 105 -37.39 -2.11 18.93
CA GLU A 105 -38.46 -1.13 18.67
C GLU A 105 -39.79 -1.81 18.30
N LYS A 106 -39.77 -2.81 17.41
CA LYS A 106 -40.97 -3.58 17.05
C LYS A 106 -41.59 -4.31 18.25
N ARG A 107 -40.77 -4.83 19.16
CA ARG A 107 -41.25 -5.46 20.42
C ARG A 107 -41.88 -4.43 21.35
N LYS A 108 -41.27 -3.25 21.50
CA LYS A 108 -41.83 -2.14 22.31
C LYS A 108 -43.15 -1.61 21.74
N SER A 109 -43.24 -1.43 20.41
CA SER A 109 -44.46 -0.97 19.75
C SER A 109 -45.60 -2.00 19.84
N ALA A 110 -45.29 -3.30 19.71
CA ALA A 110 -46.28 -4.37 19.86
C ALA A 110 -46.81 -4.46 21.30
N HIS A 111 -45.92 -4.36 22.30
CA HIS A 111 -46.31 -4.39 23.71
C HIS A 111 -47.17 -3.18 24.11
N LYS A 112 -46.92 -1.99 23.55
CA LYS A 112 -47.74 -0.79 23.78
C LYS A 112 -49.16 -0.93 23.22
N ARG A 113 -49.32 -1.54 22.04
CA ARG A 113 -50.64 -1.76 21.40
C ARG A 113 -51.50 -2.76 22.17
N HIS A 114 -50.89 -3.77 22.79
CA HIS A 114 -51.60 -4.80 23.55
C HIS A 114 -52.08 -4.33 24.94
N LYS A 115 -51.54 -3.21 25.45
CA LYS A 115 -51.88 -2.64 26.76
C LYS A 115 -52.90 -1.49 26.67
N ALA A 116 -53.23 -1.05 25.47
CA ALA A 116 -54.15 0.05 25.18
C ALA A 116 -55.51 -0.43 24.61
N ALA A 117 -55.69 -1.75 24.51
CA ALA A 117 -56.95 -2.42 24.20
C ALA A 117 -57.40 -3.18 25.46
#